data_AF-A0AAD3HIN7-F1
#
_entry.id   AF-A0AAD3HIN7-F1
#
_cell.length_a   1.000
_cell.length_b   1.000
_cell.length_c   1.000
_cell.angle_alpha   90.00
_cell.angle_beta   90.00
_cell.angle_gamma   90.00
#
_symmetry.space_group_name_H-M   'P 1'
#
loop_
_entity.id
_entity.type
_entity.pdbx_description
1 polymer ?
#
loop_
_entity_poly.entity_id
_entity_poly.type
_entity_poly.pdbx_seq_one_letter_code
_entity_poly.pdbx_strand_id
1 'polypeptide(L)'
;MAERVTPWRSKPSQEVVDLLQLMGNVQLFLVQRPGPTSFVVREEGSDVKRKVQIGSRISCSCSPTMGPGGTCRELCLHTLFVMLKVLRVPASNPLLWQLSLSDRELEEVLRCAMQPERPPQEAARTRPAADKTPAGQVKRREVDEEDPCPICYEDMVGQELDNLVWCRFGCGRNVHGKCMGVWMEHQIHSLGKELTCPLCRSEWGDFKWRPPPPRRKTREERKDVHYGTHCGACKRAPLIGKRFRCLICADFDLCEPCFNGGHHPQHPFAVKDSPKSFGAPADRPTMMPTALPLAPRHPAPPPPPAPAAPPAPTSQPPVPPPLPGGGTAAGGVQGLAALPPPGPG
;
A
#
# COMPACT_ATOMS: atom_id res chain seq x y z
N MET A 1 -39.55 -9.03 1.94
CA MET A 1 -38.46 -8.43 2.73
C MET A 1 -37.26 -9.35 2.55
N ALA A 2 -36.18 -8.90 1.91
CA ALA A 2 -35.03 -9.77 1.69
C ALA A 2 -34.37 -10.09 3.05
N GLU A 3 -34.53 -11.34 3.51
CA GLU A 3 -33.89 -11.83 4.72
C GLU A 3 -32.37 -11.82 4.59
N ARG A 4 -31.71 -11.56 5.72
CA ARG A 4 -30.26 -11.50 5.80
C ARG A 4 -29.66 -12.86 5.48
N VAL A 5 -28.78 -12.92 4.48
CA VAL A 5 -28.18 -14.18 3.97
C VAL A 5 -27.28 -14.85 5.01
N THR A 6 -26.68 -14.08 5.92
CA THR A 6 -25.85 -14.60 7.02
C THR A 6 -26.30 -14.03 8.36
N PRO A 7 -26.15 -14.75 9.49
CA PRO A 7 -26.48 -14.22 10.81
C PRO A 7 -25.78 -12.90 11.13
N TRP A 8 -26.46 -12.03 11.88
CA TRP A 8 -25.90 -10.77 12.36
C TRP A 8 -24.76 -11.01 13.35
N ARG A 9 -23.66 -10.26 13.21
CA ARG A 9 -22.50 -10.30 14.11
C ARG A 9 -22.52 -9.10 15.03
N SER A 10 -22.72 -9.33 16.33
CA SER A 10 -22.70 -8.26 17.34
C SER A 10 -21.31 -7.68 17.61
N LYS A 11 -20.24 -8.45 17.35
CA LYS A 11 -18.85 -8.05 17.51
C LYS A 11 -18.01 -8.53 16.31
N PRO A 12 -16.95 -7.80 15.92
CA PRO A 12 -16.03 -8.27 14.89
C PRO A 12 -15.27 -9.51 15.37
N SER A 13 -14.87 -10.38 14.43
CA SER A 13 -13.95 -11.48 14.72
C SER A 13 -12.53 -10.94 14.96
N GLN A 14 -11.68 -11.72 15.63
CA GLN A 14 -10.29 -11.31 15.87
C GLN A 14 -9.54 -11.04 14.56
N GLU A 15 -9.77 -11.88 13.54
CA GLU A 15 -9.20 -11.66 12.20
C GLU A 15 -9.58 -10.28 11.64
N VAL A 16 -10.84 -9.86 11.76
CA VAL A 16 -11.28 -8.53 11.28
C VAL A 16 -10.63 -7.42 12.09
N VAL A 17 -10.50 -7.58 13.41
CA VAL A 17 -9.82 -6.58 14.27
C VAL A 17 -8.35 -6.41 13.86
N ASP A 18 -7.64 -7.50 13.65
CA ASP A 18 -6.23 -7.48 13.25
C ASP A 18 -6.06 -6.82 11.87
N LEU A 19 -6.96 -7.12 10.93
CA LEU A 19 -6.97 -6.48 9.61
C LEU A 19 -7.24 -4.97 9.70
N LEU A 20 -8.16 -4.54 10.58
CA LEU A 20 -8.45 -3.11 10.79
C LEU A 20 -7.23 -2.35 11.31
N GLN A 21 -6.43 -2.96 12.19
CA GLN A 21 -5.17 -2.39 12.68
C GLN A 21 -4.12 -2.30 11.56
N LEU A 22 -4.07 -3.32 10.69
CA LEU A 22 -3.10 -3.39 9.60
C LEU A 22 -3.38 -2.38 8.47
N MET A 23 -4.63 -1.94 8.27
CA MET A 23 -4.99 -0.99 7.21
C MET A 23 -4.23 0.35 7.27
N GLY A 24 -3.70 0.75 8.42
CA GLY A 24 -2.86 1.96 8.53
C GLY A 24 -1.46 1.80 7.93
N ASN A 25 -0.99 0.56 7.74
CA ASN A 25 0.38 0.24 7.34
C ASN A 25 0.47 -0.30 5.90
N VAL A 26 -0.66 -0.53 5.24
CA VAL A 26 -0.72 -1.12 3.89
C VAL A 26 -1.37 -0.12 2.94
N GLN A 27 -0.69 0.22 1.84
CA GLN A 27 -1.26 1.09 0.82
C GLN A 27 -2.10 0.27 -0.18
N LEU A 28 -3.36 0.66 -0.32
CA LEU A 28 -4.33 0.08 -1.26
C LEU A 28 -4.81 1.17 -2.22
N PHE A 29 -5.01 0.81 -3.48
CA PHE A 29 -5.42 1.72 -4.55
C PHE A 29 -6.76 1.28 -5.14
N LEU A 30 -7.73 2.19 -5.19
CA LEU A 30 -8.95 2.02 -5.97
C LEU A 30 -8.65 2.30 -7.44
N VAL A 31 -8.68 1.24 -8.24
CA VAL A 31 -8.30 1.27 -9.66
C VAL A 31 -9.52 1.47 -10.55
N GLN A 32 -10.68 0.96 -10.15
CA GLN A 32 -11.91 1.12 -10.92
C GLN A 32 -13.14 1.04 -10.02
N ARG A 33 -14.19 1.78 -10.40
CA ARG A 33 -15.53 1.67 -9.81
C ARG A 33 -16.57 1.37 -10.90
N PRO A 34 -16.72 0.09 -11.30
CA PRO A 34 -17.70 -0.30 -12.32
C PRO A 34 -19.16 0.02 -11.97
N GLY A 35 -19.49 0.13 -10.68
CA GLY A 35 -20.84 0.45 -10.21
C GLY A 35 -20.86 0.98 -8.77
N PRO A 36 -22.04 1.31 -8.22
CA PRO A 36 -22.15 1.83 -6.86
C PRO A 36 -21.67 0.83 -5.80
N THR A 37 -21.77 -0.47 -6.09
CA THR A 37 -21.50 -1.62 -5.21
C THR A 37 -20.34 -2.50 -5.67
N SER A 38 -19.66 -2.14 -6.76
CA SER A 38 -18.60 -2.94 -7.37
C SER A 38 -17.33 -2.11 -7.50
N PHE A 39 -16.22 -2.65 -6.99
CA PHE A 39 -14.94 -1.96 -6.87
C PHE A 39 -13.80 -2.87 -7.29
N VAL A 40 -12.76 -2.28 -7.88
CA VAL A 40 -11.52 -2.98 -8.23
C VAL A 40 -10.37 -2.31 -7.48
N VAL A 41 -9.71 -3.10 -6.64
CA VAL A 41 -8.66 -2.65 -5.74
C VAL A 41 -7.34 -3.35 -6.09
N ARG A 42 -6.22 -2.67 -5.84
CA ARG A 42 -4.86 -3.17 -6.04
C ARG A 42 -3.99 -2.83 -4.82
N GLU A 43 -3.13 -3.75 -4.39
CA GLU A 43 -2.17 -3.54 -3.31
C GLU A 43 -0.88 -2.90 -3.84
N GLU A 44 -0.19 -2.13 -3.02
CA GLU A 44 1.14 -1.64 -3.35
C GLU A 44 2.13 -2.79 -3.58
N GLY A 45 2.88 -2.72 -4.68
CA GLY A 45 3.86 -3.74 -5.06
C GLY A 45 3.29 -4.98 -5.75
N SER A 46 1.97 -5.09 -5.91
CA SER A 46 1.31 -6.19 -6.62
C SER A 46 0.58 -5.70 -7.87
N ASP A 47 0.66 -6.41 -8.99
CA ASP A 47 -0.14 -6.16 -10.19
C ASP A 47 -1.52 -6.84 -10.17
N VAL A 48 -1.79 -7.66 -9.15
CA VAL A 48 -3.02 -8.45 -9.06
C VAL A 48 -4.19 -7.56 -8.68
N LYS A 49 -5.16 -7.42 -9.59
CA LYS A 49 -6.41 -6.69 -9.36
C LYS A 49 -7.40 -7.59 -8.61
N ARG A 50 -8.00 -7.05 -7.55
CA ARG A 50 -9.03 -7.74 -6.75
C ARG A 50 -10.38 -7.05 -6.91
N LYS A 51 -11.41 -7.82 -7.25
CA LYS A 51 -12.78 -7.34 -7.38
C LYS A 51 -13.50 -7.51 -6.04
N VAL A 52 -14.03 -6.43 -5.52
CA VAL A 52 -14.84 -6.38 -4.30
C VAL A 52 -16.28 -6.06 -4.68
N GLN A 53 -17.23 -6.82 -4.14
CA GLN A 53 -18.67 -6.60 -4.30
C GLN A 53 -19.31 -6.41 -2.92
N ILE A 54 -20.11 -5.36 -2.79
CA ILE A 54 -20.84 -5.00 -1.57
C ILE A 54 -22.34 -5.15 -1.81
N GLY A 55 -23.04 -5.91 -0.97
CA GLY A 55 -24.48 -6.15 -1.15
C GLY A 55 -25.01 -7.28 -0.28
N SER A 56 -26.00 -8.02 -0.80
CA SER A 56 -26.62 -9.16 -0.12
C SER A 56 -25.62 -10.22 0.35
N ARG A 57 -24.51 -10.39 -0.38
CA ARG A 57 -23.31 -11.06 0.11
C ARG A 57 -22.10 -10.20 -0.23
N ILE A 58 -21.33 -9.85 0.79
CA ILE A 58 -20.06 -9.16 0.60
C ILE A 58 -19.03 -10.19 0.14
N SER A 59 -18.34 -9.91 -0.96
CA SER A 59 -17.35 -10.82 -1.53
C SER A 59 -16.14 -10.07 -2.07
N CYS A 60 -14.99 -10.73 -2.02
CA CYS A 60 -13.78 -10.26 -2.67
C CYS A 60 -13.09 -11.44 -3.38
N SER A 61 -12.47 -11.18 -4.53
CA SER A 61 -11.68 -12.17 -5.28
C SER A 61 -10.27 -12.39 -4.69
N CYS A 62 -10.05 -12.06 -3.41
CA CYS A 62 -8.82 -12.31 -2.67
C CYS A 62 -8.76 -13.81 -2.27
N SER A 63 -7.58 -14.33 -1.94
CA SER A 63 -7.37 -15.78 -1.75
C SER A 63 -7.16 -16.28 -0.30
N PRO A 64 -7.53 -15.60 0.83
CA PRO A 64 -6.90 -15.96 2.10
C PRO A 64 -7.37 -17.32 2.66
N THR A 65 -8.52 -17.85 2.24
CA THR A 65 -9.00 -19.19 2.61
C THR A 65 -10.14 -19.59 1.66
N MET A 66 -9.83 -20.41 0.65
CA MET A 66 -10.83 -20.95 -0.28
C MET A 66 -11.82 -21.85 0.49
N GLY A 67 -13.06 -21.39 0.65
CA GLY A 67 -14.18 -22.30 0.90
C GLY A 67 -14.56 -23.05 -0.40
N PRO A 68 -15.31 -24.16 -0.32
CA PRO A 68 -15.84 -24.81 -1.52
C PRO A 68 -16.65 -23.78 -2.34
N GLY A 69 -16.27 -23.60 -3.61
CA GLY A 69 -16.92 -22.63 -4.51
C GLY A 69 -16.19 -21.29 -4.73
N GLY A 70 -14.95 -21.13 -4.26
CA GLY A 70 -14.10 -19.99 -4.66
C GLY A 70 -14.45 -18.64 -4.01
N THR A 71 -15.16 -18.64 -2.89
CA THR A 71 -15.53 -17.42 -2.16
C THR A 71 -14.80 -17.32 -0.83
N CYS A 72 -14.42 -16.09 -0.44
CA CYS A 72 -13.82 -15.83 0.87
C CYS A 72 -14.84 -16.14 1.98
N ARG A 73 -14.41 -16.90 2.99
CA ARG A 73 -15.25 -17.22 4.17
C ARG A 73 -15.38 -16.05 5.15
N GLU A 74 -14.45 -15.10 5.07
CA GLU A 74 -14.36 -13.94 5.96
C GLU A 74 -13.98 -12.67 5.16
N LEU A 75 -14.16 -11.48 5.76
CA LEU A 75 -13.75 -10.20 5.19
C LEU A 75 -12.22 -10.11 5.07
N CYS A 76 -11.72 -9.58 3.94
CA CYS A 76 -10.28 -9.30 3.76
C CYS A 76 -10.00 -7.79 3.73
N LEU A 77 -8.71 -7.42 3.78
CA LEU A 77 -8.26 -6.02 3.75
C LEU A 77 -8.88 -5.20 2.61
N HIS A 78 -9.05 -5.79 1.43
CA HIS A 78 -9.68 -5.14 0.29
C HIS A 78 -11.12 -4.71 0.57
N THR A 79 -11.89 -5.58 1.23
CA THR A 79 -13.28 -5.31 1.60
C THR A 79 -13.36 -4.23 2.66
N LEU A 80 -12.51 -4.31 3.69
CA LEU A 80 -12.44 -3.32 4.75
C LEU A 80 -11.99 -1.95 4.22
N PHE A 81 -11.03 -1.92 3.28
CA PHE A 81 -10.64 -0.70 2.58
C PHE A 81 -11.81 -0.07 1.84
N VAL A 82 -12.60 -0.85 1.09
CA VAL A 82 -13.79 -0.33 0.40
C VAL A 82 -14.81 0.20 1.41
N MET A 83 -15.12 -0.54 2.46
CA MET A 83 -16.13 -0.13 3.46
C MET A 83 -15.68 1.11 4.24
N LEU A 84 -14.46 1.12 4.77
CA LEU A 84 -13.97 2.18 5.65
C LEU A 84 -13.51 3.42 4.88
N LYS A 85 -12.73 3.25 3.81
CA LYS A 85 -12.06 4.36 3.11
C LYS A 85 -12.87 4.87 1.93
N VAL A 86 -13.37 3.96 1.08
CA VAL A 86 -14.10 4.33 -0.15
C VAL A 86 -15.55 4.74 0.15
N LEU A 87 -16.24 3.95 0.96
CA LEU A 87 -17.63 4.16 1.34
C LEU A 87 -17.80 4.96 2.64
N ARG A 88 -16.69 5.28 3.32
CA ARG A 88 -16.68 6.09 4.55
C ARG A 88 -17.59 5.58 5.67
N VAL A 89 -17.78 4.25 5.75
CA VAL A 89 -18.52 3.65 6.86
C VAL A 89 -17.71 3.88 8.15
N PRO A 90 -18.28 4.48 9.21
CA PRO A 90 -17.55 4.72 10.45
C PRO A 90 -17.00 3.43 11.07
N ALA A 91 -15.80 3.49 11.66
CA ALA A 91 -15.17 2.33 12.31
C ALA A 91 -16.01 1.75 13.48
N SER A 92 -16.87 2.58 14.07
CA SER A 92 -17.82 2.18 15.12
C SER A 92 -19.09 1.51 14.59
N ASN A 93 -19.38 1.60 13.29
CA ASN A 93 -20.61 1.08 12.71
C ASN A 93 -20.53 -0.45 12.53
N PRO A 94 -21.45 -1.23 13.12
CA PRO A 94 -21.44 -2.68 13.01
C PRO A 94 -21.56 -3.26 11.61
N LEU A 95 -22.04 -2.49 10.64
CA LEU A 95 -22.11 -2.88 9.24
C LEU A 95 -20.73 -3.15 8.64
N LEU A 96 -19.66 -2.60 9.23
CA LEU A 96 -18.28 -2.79 8.79
C LEU A 96 -17.79 -4.24 8.87
N TRP A 97 -18.30 -5.03 9.82
CA TRP A 97 -17.88 -6.43 10.05
C TRP A 97 -18.97 -7.46 9.75
N GLN A 98 -20.01 -7.08 9.00
CA GLN A 98 -21.02 -8.01 8.51
C GLN A 98 -20.57 -8.67 7.21
N LEU A 99 -20.98 -9.92 6.99
CA LEU A 99 -20.73 -10.66 5.74
C LEU A 99 -21.83 -10.47 4.68
N SER A 100 -22.98 -9.95 5.09
CA SER A 100 -24.13 -9.65 4.22
C SER A 100 -24.78 -8.35 4.69
N LEU A 101 -25.38 -7.64 3.75
CA LEU A 101 -26.18 -6.45 4.00
C LEU A 101 -27.55 -6.67 3.38
N SER A 102 -28.62 -6.38 4.13
CA SER A 102 -29.95 -6.20 3.56
C SER A 102 -29.99 -4.95 2.68
N ASP A 103 -31.01 -4.81 1.84
CA ASP A 103 -31.15 -3.65 0.94
C ASP A 103 -31.14 -2.31 1.70
N ARG A 104 -31.75 -2.28 2.89
CA ARG A 104 -31.77 -1.09 3.75
C ARG A 104 -30.38 -0.72 4.27
N GLU A 105 -29.61 -1.72 4.72
CA GLU A 105 -28.25 -1.53 5.24
C GLU A 105 -27.26 -1.21 4.12
N LEU A 106 -27.46 -1.80 2.93
CA LEU A 106 -26.69 -1.47 1.75
C LEU A 106 -26.90 -0.01 1.36
N GLU A 107 -28.16 0.45 1.34
CA GLU A 107 -28.49 1.86 1.09
C GLU A 107 -27.87 2.79 2.16
N GLU A 108 -27.85 2.36 3.43
CA GLU A 108 -27.18 3.11 4.51
C GLU A 108 -25.68 3.24 4.28
N VAL A 109 -25.00 2.14 3.94
CA VAL A 109 -23.57 2.11 3.60
C VAL A 109 -23.28 2.97 2.37
N LEU A 110 -24.12 2.91 1.33
CA LEU A 110 -23.95 3.74 0.13
C LEU A 110 -24.17 5.22 0.44
N ARG A 111 -25.07 5.56 1.37
CA ARG A 111 -25.31 6.93 1.83
C ARG A 111 -24.10 7.52 2.56
N CYS A 112 -23.35 6.72 3.31
CA CYS A 112 -22.08 7.16 3.90
C CYS A 112 -21.10 7.66 2.82
N ALA A 113 -21.06 7.00 1.66
CA ALA A 113 -20.23 7.43 0.53
C ALA A 113 -20.72 8.73 -0.14
N MET A 114 -21.98 9.10 0.08
CA MET A 114 -22.63 10.29 -0.48
C MET A 114 -22.55 11.53 0.42
N GLN A 115 -21.97 11.44 1.61
CA GLN A 115 -21.61 12.62 2.40
C GLN A 115 -20.27 13.18 1.91
N PRO A 116 -20.37 14.12 0.95
CA PRO A 116 -20.18 15.53 1.22
C PRO A 116 -21.47 16.30 0.91
N GLU A 117 -21.76 17.40 1.62
CA GLU A 117 -22.83 18.33 1.22
C GLU A 117 -22.69 18.65 -0.27
N ARG A 118 -23.56 18.09 -1.09
CA ARG A 118 -23.94 18.73 -2.34
C ARG A 118 -24.77 19.92 -1.88
N PRO A 119 -24.31 21.17 -2.05
CA PRO A 119 -25.26 22.26 -1.95
C PRO A 119 -26.38 21.93 -2.95
N PRO A 120 -27.65 22.16 -2.60
CA PRO A 120 -28.75 22.10 -3.55
C PRO A 120 -28.35 22.82 -4.84
N GLN A 121 -28.77 22.28 -5.99
CA GLN A 121 -28.42 22.74 -7.33
C GLN A 121 -28.70 24.24 -7.59
N GLU A 122 -29.30 24.96 -6.65
CA GLU A 122 -29.48 26.41 -6.65
C GLU A 122 -28.15 27.19 -6.48
N ALA A 123 -27.11 26.62 -5.85
CA ALA A 123 -25.79 27.25 -5.75
C ALA A 123 -24.96 27.18 -7.06
N ALA A 124 -25.51 26.60 -8.14
CA ALA A 124 -24.89 26.66 -9.47
C ALA A 124 -24.93 28.07 -10.09
N ARG A 125 -25.64 29.04 -9.48
CA ARG A 125 -25.79 30.40 -10.02
C ARG A 125 -24.82 31.44 -9.45
N THR A 126 -24.01 31.11 -8.44
CA THR A 126 -23.07 32.07 -7.82
C THR A 126 -21.73 31.45 -7.40
N ARG A 127 -21.25 30.39 -8.08
CA ARG A 127 -19.83 30.06 -7.98
C ARG A 127 -19.06 31.10 -8.79
N PRO A 128 -18.07 31.83 -8.22
CA PRO A 128 -17.18 32.62 -9.05
C PRO A 128 -16.59 31.67 -10.10
N ALA A 129 -16.65 32.08 -11.37
CA ALA A 129 -16.05 31.33 -12.46
C ALA A 129 -14.65 30.90 -11.99
N ALA A 130 -14.36 29.61 -12.03
CA ALA A 130 -13.01 29.13 -11.75
C ALA A 130 -12.08 29.98 -12.61
N ASP A 131 -11.22 30.74 -11.96
CA ASP A 131 -10.43 31.80 -12.58
C ASP A 131 -9.49 31.11 -13.59
N LYS A 132 -9.95 31.01 -14.84
CA LYS A 132 -9.25 30.28 -15.89
C LYS A 132 -8.00 31.09 -16.19
N THR A 133 -6.85 30.45 -16.10
CA THR A 133 -5.62 31.07 -16.59
C THR A 133 -5.76 31.36 -18.09
N PRO A 134 -4.96 32.28 -18.66
CA PRO A 134 -5.00 32.59 -20.10
C PRO A 134 -4.84 31.35 -21.00
N ALA A 135 -4.27 30.26 -20.49
CA ALA A 135 -4.11 28.97 -21.16
C ALA A 135 -5.33 28.03 -21.03
N GLY A 136 -6.47 28.49 -20.51
CA GLY A 136 -7.68 27.68 -20.34
C GLY A 136 -7.63 26.67 -19.19
N GLN A 137 -6.58 26.70 -18.35
CA GLN A 137 -6.40 25.77 -17.23
C GLN A 137 -7.05 26.30 -15.94
N VAL A 138 -7.66 25.39 -15.20
CA VAL A 138 -8.27 25.59 -13.88
C VAL A 138 -7.17 25.69 -12.82
N LYS A 139 -7.27 26.71 -11.95
CA LYS A 139 -6.38 26.89 -10.79
C LYS A 139 -6.45 25.70 -9.84
N ARG A 140 -5.30 25.36 -9.23
CA ARG A 140 -5.18 24.33 -8.19
C ARG A 140 -6.03 24.74 -6.98
N ARG A 141 -6.84 23.83 -6.48
CA ARG A 141 -7.55 24.01 -5.20
C ARG A 141 -6.63 23.73 -4.02
N GLU A 142 -6.95 24.34 -2.89
CA GLU A 142 -6.30 24.03 -1.62
C GLU A 142 -6.54 22.57 -1.23
N VAL A 143 -5.66 22.04 -0.41
CA VAL A 143 -5.76 20.68 0.12
C VAL A 143 -6.50 20.76 1.44
N ASP A 144 -7.55 19.96 1.57
CA ASP A 144 -8.44 19.94 2.72
C ASP A 144 -8.59 18.50 3.24
N GLU A 145 -8.81 18.33 4.55
CA GLU A 145 -8.92 17.01 5.21
C GLU A 145 -10.17 16.23 4.73
N GLU A 146 -11.23 16.94 4.29
CA GLU A 146 -12.45 16.34 3.74
C GLU A 146 -12.28 15.84 2.29
N ASP A 147 -11.19 16.25 1.64
CA ASP A 147 -10.82 16.00 0.25
C ASP A 147 -9.62 15.02 0.14
N PRO A 148 -9.74 13.75 0.61
CA PRO A 148 -8.66 12.77 0.52
C PRO A 148 -8.39 12.38 -0.93
N CYS A 149 -7.22 11.79 -1.17
CA CYS A 149 -6.83 11.33 -2.51
C CYS A 149 -7.87 10.34 -3.06
N PRO A 150 -8.43 10.53 -4.27
CA PRO A 150 -9.52 9.70 -4.81
C PRO A 150 -9.15 8.25 -5.14
N ILE A 151 -7.87 7.91 -5.05
CA ILE A 151 -7.32 6.61 -5.43
C ILE A 151 -6.92 5.82 -4.19
N CYS A 152 -6.10 6.39 -3.29
CA CYS A 152 -5.70 5.71 -2.05
C CYS A 152 -6.57 6.07 -0.83
N TYR A 153 -7.41 7.11 -0.91
CA TYR A 153 -8.24 7.59 0.19
C TYR A 153 -7.45 7.93 1.47
N GLU A 154 -6.17 8.27 1.29
CA GLU A 154 -5.32 8.86 2.32
C GLU A 154 -5.47 10.38 2.31
N ASP A 155 -5.30 10.95 3.50
CA ASP A 155 -5.25 12.40 3.67
C ASP A 155 -4.01 12.98 2.97
N MET A 156 -4.18 14.14 2.36
CA MET A 156 -3.15 14.88 1.64
C MET A 156 -2.68 16.12 2.42
N VAL A 157 -3.29 16.45 3.55
CA VAL A 157 -2.93 17.61 4.37
C VAL A 157 -1.51 17.44 4.92
N GLY A 158 -0.73 18.53 4.85
CA GLY A 158 0.67 18.54 5.27
C GLY A 158 1.65 17.82 4.32
N GLN A 159 1.16 17.17 3.25
CA GLN A 159 2.03 16.62 2.21
C GLN A 159 2.65 17.74 1.36
N GLU A 160 3.89 17.52 0.90
CA GLU A 160 4.55 18.48 0.03
C GLU A 160 3.82 18.63 -1.31
N LEU A 161 3.72 19.87 -1.79
CA LEU A 161 3.03 20.19 -3.04
C LEU A 161 3.63 19.47 -4.26
N ASP A 162 4.92 19.11 -4.21
CA ASP A 162 5.64 18.38 -5.26
C ASP A 162 5.21 16.90 -5.37
N ASN A 163 4.69 16.33 -4.28
CA ASN A 163 4.13 14.97 -4.26
C ASN A 163 2.69 14.94 -4.78
N LEU A 164 2.08 16.10 -5.01
CA LEU A 164 0.69 16.27 -5.35
C LEU A 164 0.53 16.83 -6.77
N VAL A 165 -0.41 16.27 -7.50
CA VAL A 165 -0.82 16.72 -8.83
C VAL A 165 -2.28 17.11 -8.79
N TRP A 166 -2.74 17.96 -9.69
CA TRP A 166 -4.13 18.41 -9.69
C TRP A 166 -4.73 18.40 -11.09
N CYS A 167 -6.06 18.30 -11.13
CA CYS A 167 -6.81 18.33 -12.38
C CYS A 167 -6.82 19.73 -13.00
N ARG A 168 -6.10 19.93 -14.10
CA ARG A 168 -5.95 21.23 -14.78
C ARG A 168 -7.11 21.60 -15.71
N PHE A 169 -7.89 20.63 -16.17
CA PHE A 169 -8.94 20.86 -17.18
C PHE A 169 -10.37 20.58 -16.68
N GLY A 170 -10.53 20.31 -15.38
CA GLY A 170 -11.82 19.92 -14.80
C GLY A 170 -12.01 20.46 -13.39
N CYS A 171 -11.93 19.57 -12.39
CA CYS A 171 -12.35 19.90 -11.02
C CYS A 171 -11.35 20.69 -10.17
N GLY A 172 -10.08 20.80 -10.57
CA GLY A 172 -9.03 21.50 -9.78
C GLY A 172 -8.56 20.79 -8.50
N ARG A 173 -9.11 19.61 -8.15
CA ARG A 173 -8.77 18.86 -6.94
C ARG A 173 -7.42 18.15 -7.05
N ASN A 174 -6.81 17.92 -5.89
CA ASN A 174 -5.50 17.30 -5.73
C ASN A 174 -5.59 15.77 -5.72
N VAL A 175 -4.51 15.12 -6.15
CA VAL A 175 -4.30 13.68 -6.15
C VAL A 175 -2.80 13.45 -5.87
N HIS A 176 -2.44 12.44 -5.09
CA HIS A 176 -1.04 12.03 -5.00
C HIS A 176 -0.49 11.68 -6.39
N GLY A 177 0.68 12.19 -6.75
CA GLY A 177 1.26 11.93 -8.07
C GLY A 177 1.59 10.45 -8.31
N LYS A 178 2.03 9.73 -7.26
CA LYS A 178 2.18 8.26 -7.28
C LYS A 178 0.86 7.57 -7.59
N CYS A 179 -0.22 7.98 -6.95
CA CYS A 179 -1.55 7.43 -7.20
C CYS A 179 -2.00 7.71 -8.64
N MET A 180 -1.78 8.92 -9.14
CA MET A 180 -2.08 9.26 -10.53
C MET A 180 -1.27 8.40 -11.51
N GLY A 181 -0.04 8.02 -11.16
CA GLY A 181 0.76 7.05 -11.92
C GLY A 181 0.08 5.67 -12.03
N VAL A 182 -0.44 5.13 -10.92
CA VAL A 182 -1.19 3.86 -10.91
C VAL A 182 -2.46 3.96 -11.75
N TRP A 183 -3.18 5.08 -11.65
CA TRP A 183 -4.37 5.33 -12.45
C TRP A 183 -4.06 5.40 -13.95
N MET A 184 -2.98 6.10 -14.31
CA MET A 184 -2.51 6.21 -15.69
C MET A 184 -2.17 4.84 -16.28
N GLU A 185 -1.39 4.03 -15.56
CA GLU A 185 -1.05 2.67 -15.99
C GLU A 185 -2.32 1.82 -16.20
N HIS A 186 -3.31 1.93 -15.31
CA HIS A 186 -4.57 1.24 -15.50
C HIS A 186 -5.33 1.72 -16.75
N GLN A 187 -5.50 3.03 -16.93
CA GLN A 187 -6.29 3.55 -18.05
C GLN A 187 -5.60 3.33 -19.40
N ILE A 188 -4.32 3.67 -19.50
CA ILE A 188 -3.59 3.60 -20.76
C ILE A 188 -3.17 2.16 -21.05
N HIS A 189 -2.45 1.50 -20.14
CA HIS A 189 -1.86 0.19 -20.44
C HIS A 189 -2.85 -0.96 -20.30
N SER A 190 -3.76 -0.93 -19.31
CA SER A 190 -4.73 -2.03 -19.14
C SER A 190 -6.01 -1.87 -19.96
N LEU A 191 -6.48 -0.64 -20.19
CA LEU A 191 -7.76 -0.38 -20.86
C LEU A 191 -7.62 0.22 -22.26
N GLY A 192 -6.42 0.69 -22.65
CA GLY A 192 -6.21 1.36 -23.94
C GLY A 192 -6.98 2.68 -24.09
N LYS A 193 -7.25 3.38 -22.98
CA LYS A 193 -8.02 4.63 -22.95
C LYS A 193 -7.11 5.84 -22.72
N GLU A 194 -7.61 7.01 -23.11
CA GLU A 194 -6.98 8.29 -22.80
C GLU A 194 -7.01 8.59 -21.29
N LEU A 195 -6.00 9.33 -20.81
CA LEU A 195 -5.86 9.64 -19.41
C LEU A 195 -6.90 10.69 -18.97
N THR A 196 -7.71 10.31 -17.98
CA THR A 196 -8.78 11.14 -17.44
C THR A 196 -8.64 11.34 -15.93
N CYS A 197 -9.23 12.42 -15.42
CA CYS A 197 -9.31 12.68 -13.99
C CYS A 197 -10.14 11.59 -13.27
N PRO A 198 -9.62 10.95 -12.20
CA PRO A 198 -10.37 9.95 -11.43
C PRO A 198 -11.68 10.48 -10.81
N LEU A 199 -11.77 11.79 -10.58
CA LEU A 199 -12.90 12.46 -9.92
C LEU A 199 -13.97 12.94 -10.90
N CYS A 200 -13.57 13.73 -11.90
CA CYS A 200 -14.50 14.40 -12.81
C CYS A 200 -14.49 13.85 -14.24
N ARG A 201 -13.57 12.92 -14.55
CA ARG A 201 -13.40 12.29 -15.88
C ARG A 201 -13.03 13.23 -17.03
N SER A 202 -12.80 14.52 -16.77
CA SER A 202 -12.18 15.43 -17.73
C SER A 202 -10.81 14.91 -18.17
N GLU A 203 -10.39 15.27 -19.37
CA GLU A 203 -9.05 14.98 -19.87
C GLU A 203 -7.97 15.46 -18.87
N TRP A 204 -6.90 14.69 -18.73
CA TRP A 204 -5.79 15.06 -17.87
C TRP A 204 -4.64 15.73 -18.63
N GLY A 205 -4.54 15.45 -19.93
CA GLY A 205 -3.40 15.83 -20.78
C GLY A 205 -2.17 14.97 -20.54
N ASP A 206 -1.03 15.42 -21.06
CA ASP A 206 0.23 14.71 -20.95
C ASP A 206 0.71 14.62 -19.49
N PHE A 207 0.85 13.40 -19.01
CA PHE A 207 1.31 13.13 -17.65
C PHE A 207 2.42 12.09 -17.65
N LYS A 208 3.48 12.38 -16.89
CA LYS A 208 4.55 11.44 -16.57
C LYS A 208 4.86 11.58 -15.10
N TRP A 209 4.52 10.56 -14.32
CA TRP A 209 4.91 10.55 -12.92
C TRP A 209 6.41 10.31 -12.79
N ARG A 210 7.10 11.21 -12.10
CA ARG A 210 8.45 10.98 -11.59
C ARG A 210 8.40 11.18 -10.08
N PRO A 211 8.80 10.18 -9.27
CA PRO A 211 8.90 10.39 -7.84
C PRO A 211 9.87 11.55 -7.58
N PRO A 212 9.51 12.54 -6.75
CA PRO A 212 10.42 13.62 -6.43
C PRO A 212 11.67 13.05 -5.76
N PRO A 213 12.85 13.65 -5.99
CA PRO A 213 14.06 13.21 -5.33
C PRO A 213 13.86 13.29 -3.81
N PRO A 214 14.45 12.36 -3.03
CA PRO A 214 14.35 12.42 -1.58
C PRO A 214 14.84 13.80 -1.13
N ARG A 215 14.00 14.51 -0.38
CA ARG A 215 14.34 15.86 0.10
C ARG A 215 15.71 15.83 0.75
N ARG A 216 16.62 16.67 0.25
CA ARG A 216 17.86 16.91 0.98
C ARG A 216 17.46 17.68 2.23
N LYS A 217 17.52 17.02 3.40
CA LYS A 217 17.36 17.68 4.71
C LYS A 217 18.13 19.00 4.68
N THR A 218 17.44 20.08 5.04
CA THR A 218 17.98 21.43 5.11
C THR A 218 19.20 21.46 6.04
N ARG A 219 20.01 22.52 5.92
CA ARG A 219 21.15 22.71 6.80
C ARG A 219 20.72 22.74 8.26
N GLU A 220 19.56 23.33 8.54
CA GLU A 220 18.86 23.39 9.83
C GLU A 220 18.53 21.99 10.36
N GLU A 221 17.90 21.13 9.57
CA GLU A 221 17.54 19.75 9.96
C GLU A 221 18.75 18.81 10.12
N ARG A 222 19.92 19.20 9.58
CA ARG A 222 21.19 18.47 9.76
C ARG A 222 22.01 18.97 10.94
N LYS A 223 21.57 20.03 11.65
CA LYS A 223 22.33 20.61 12.78
C LYS A 223 22.52 19.61 13.92
N ASP A 224 21.70 18.58 14.02
CA ASP A 224 21.77 17.63 15.15
C ASP A 224 22.41 16.29 14.77
N VAL A 225 23.14 16.23 13.64
CA VAL A 225 23.79 14.99 13.17
C VAL A 225 25.30 15.06 13.39
N HIS A 226 25.82 14.24 14.30
CA HIS A 226 27.24 14.10 14.60
C HIS A 226 27.89 13.04 13.69
N TYR A 227 28.24 13.45 12.46
CA TYR A 227 28.97 12.61 11.52
C TYR A 227 30.32 12.13 12.08
N GLY A 228 30.73 10.92 11.70
CA GLY A 228 31.99 10.29 12.16
C GLY A 228 31.99 9.85 13.63
N THR A 229 30.85 9.95 14.33
CA THR A 229 30.73 9.54 15.73
C THR A 229 29.81 8.32 15.85
N HIS A 230 30.20 7.36 16.69
CA HIS A 230 29.43 6.16 16.97
C HIS A 230 29.27 5.96 18.48
N CYS A 231 28.15 5.34 18.89
CA CYS A 231 27.96 4.99 20.29
C CYS A 231 28.89 3.83 20.69
N GLY A 232 29.69 3.99 21.73
CA GLY A 232 30.59 2.96 22.25
C GLY A 232 29.86 1.71 22.74
N ALA A 233 28.62 1.85 23.24
CA ALA A 233 27.80 0.76 23.75
C ALA A 233 26.97 0.05 22.65
N CYS A 234 26.13 0.78 21.91
CA CYS A 234 25.22 0.18 20.91
C CYS A 234 25.70 0.24 19.46
N LYS A 235 26.89 0.83 19.22
CA LYS A 235 27.52 0.97 17.90
C LYS A 235 26.72 1.74 16.85
N ARG A 236 25.61 2.39 17.23
CA ARG A 236 24.84 3.27 16.33
C ARG A 236 25.69 4.43 15.83
N ALA A 237 25.68 4.66 14.53
CA ALA A 237 26.37 5.77 13.85
C ALA A 237 25.56 6.20 12.60
N PRO A 238 25.54 7.49 12.23
CA PRO A 238 25.98 8.64 13.03
C PRO A 238 25.06 8.85 14.25
N LEU A 239 25.56 9.54 15.27
CA LEU A 239 24.70 9.96 16.39
C LEU A 239 23.80 11.12 15.94
N ILE A 240 22.49 11.00 16.19
CA ILE A 240 21.48 12.01 15.88
C ILE A 240 20.91 12.52 17.20
N GLY A 241 20.79 13.84 17.34
CA GLY A 241 20.43 14.51 18.60
C GLY A 241 21.63 14.63 19.53
N LYS A 242 21.37 14.53 20.84
CA LYS A 242 22.39 14.71 21.88
C LYS A 242 23.47 13.64 21.84
N ARG A 243 24.72 14.08 21.73
CA ARG A 243 25.93 13.25 21.86
C ARG A 243 26.53 13.44 23.25
N PHE A 244 26.80 12.33 23.94
CA PHE A 244 27.46 12.34 25.25
C PHE A 244 28.90 11.85 25.08
N ARG A 245 29.88 12.76 25.15
CA ARG A 245 31.31 12.41 25.07
C ARG A 245 31.88 12.21 26.47
N CYS A 246 32.54 11.07 26.70
CA CYS A 246 33.27 10.82 27.94
C CYS A 246 34.44 11.81 28.08
N LEU A 247 34.62 12.38 29.27
CA LEU A 247 35.70 13.32 29.54
C LEU A 247 37.04 12.63 29.87
N ILE A 248 37.01 11.32 30.15
CA ILE A 248 38.19 10.54 30.58
C ILE A 248 38.66 9.59 29.48
N CYS A 249 37.74 8.87 28.84
CA CYS A 249 38.10 7.94 27.76
C CYS A 249 38.26 8.66 26.43
N ALA A 250 39.36 8.38 25.74
CA ALA A 250 39.57 8.81 24.37
C ALA A 250 38.50 8.20 23.44
N ASP A 251 37.87 9.06 22.64
CA ASP A 251 36.90 8.71 21.58
C ASP A 251 35.76 7.79 22.01
N PHE A 252 35.33 7.91 23.27
CA PHE A 252 34.17 7.20 23.78
C PHE A 252 32.95 8.13 23.85
N ASP A 253 32.00 7.89 22.95
CA ASP A 253 30.76 8.63 22.86
C ASP A 253 29.55 7.72 23.10
N LEU A 254 28.48 8.24 23.68
CA LEU A 254 27.21 7.54 23.87
C LEU A 254 26.06 8.32 23.22
N CYS A 255 25.07 7.58 22.72
CA CYS A 255 23.77 8.15 22.39
C CYS A 255 22.95 8.39 23.66
N GLU A 256 21.96 9.28 23.59
CA GLU A 256 21.06 9.60 24.72
C GLU A 256 20.45 8.37 25.41
N PRO A 257 19.94 7.34 24.70
CA PRO A 257 19.45 6.13 25.35
C PRO A 257 20.52 5.37 26.14
N CYS A 258 21.75 5.28 25.62
CA CYS A 258 22.82 4.56 26.30
C CYS A 258 23.38 5.33 27.49
N PHE A 259 23.40 6.67 27.41
CA PHE A 259 23.76 7.51 28.54
C PHE A 259 22.72 7.37 29.68
N ASN A 260 21.43 7.46 29.34
CA ASN A 260 20.34 7.29 30.31
C ASN A 260 20.25 5.86 30.85
N GLY A 261 20.59 4.85 30.05
CA GLY A 261 20.66 3.45 30.45
C GLY A 261 21.88 3.12 31.33
N GLY A 262 22.69 4.11 31.70
CA GLY A 262 23.78 3.94 32.65
C GLY A 262 25.04 3.27 32.08
N HIS A 263 25.14 3.08 30.76
CA HIS A 263 26.33 2.47 30.16
C HIS A 263 27.56 3.35 30.39
N HIS A 264 28.70 2.74 30.72
CA HIS A 264 29.94 3.45 31.06
C HIS A 264 29.80 4.42 32.26
N PRO A 265 29.42 3.95 33.47
CA PRO A 265 29.13 4.80 34.63
C PRO A 265 30.34 5.40 35.34
N GLN A 266 31.54 4.90 35.05
CA GLN A 266 32.73 5.23 35.82
C GLN A 266 33.26 6.65 35.56
N HIS A 267 32.81 7.31 34.50
CA HIS A 267 33.38 8.57 34.04
C HIS A 267 32.30 9.63 33.77
N PRO A 268 32.62 10.91 34.00
CA PRO A 268 31.73 12.02 33.68
C PRO A 268 31.67 12.25 32.16
N PHE A 269 30.54 12.79 31.71
CA PHE A 269 30.28 13.06 30.30
C PHE A 269 30.01 14.55 30.07
N ALA A 270 30.33 15.01 28.87
CA ALA A 270 29.84 16.27 28.34
C ALA A 270 28.79 16.00 27.25
N VAL A 271 27.66 16.71 27.31
CA VAL A 271 26.61 16.68 26.30
C VAL A 271 26.86 17.74 25.24
N LYS A 272 26.64 17.37 23.98
CA LYS A 272 26.58 18.28 22.83
C LYS A 272 25.28 18.05 22.11
N ASP A 273 24.41 19.07 22.08
CA ASP A 273 23.15 19.04 21.32
C ASP A 273 23.37 19.15 19.80
N SER A 274 24.48 19.75 19.37
CA SER A 274 24.86 19.85 17.95
C SER A 274 26.38 19.67 17.76
N PRO A 275 26.87 19.30 16.56
CA PRO A 275 28.30 19.15 16.30
C PRO A 275 29.12 20.41 16.58
N LYS A 276 28.48 21.58 16.51
CA LYS A 276 29.10 22.89 16.73
C LYS A 276 28.92 23.41 18.16
N SER A 277 28.07 22.79 18.98
CA SER A 277 27.91 23.25 20.36
C SER A 277 29.11 22.87 21.21
N PHE A 278 29.44 23.76 22.16
CA PHE A 278 30.38 23.45 23.21
C PHE A 278 29.78 22.40 24.15
N GLY A 279 30.62 21.53 24.69
CA GLY A 279 30.16 20.50 25.61
C GLY A 279 29.74 21.11 26.94
N ALA A 280 28.51 20.88 27.36
CA ALA A 280 28.04 21.18 28.71
C ALA A 280 28.21 19.94 29.61
N PRO A 281 28.44 20.10 30.93
CA PRO A 281 28.44 18.96 31.84
C PRO A 281 27.10 18.23 31.76
N ALA A 282 27.15 16.90 31.66
CA ALA A 282 25.97 16.05 31.56
C ALA A 282 25.79 15.25 32.85
N ASP A 283 24.76 15.59 33.61
CA ASP A 283 24.34 14.80 34.76
C ASP A 283 23.41 13.68 34.31
N ARG A 284 23.64 12.49 34.86
CA ARG A 284 22.70 11.39 34.66
C ARG A 284 21.45 11.65 35.48
N PRO A 285 20.25 11.38 34.95
CA PRO A 285 19.06 11.38 35.77
C PRO A 285 19.27 10.39 36.92
N THR A 286 19.07 10.84 38.16
CA THR A 286 19.12 9.99 39.35
C THR A 286 18.15 8.83 39.14
N MET A 287 18.68 7.62 38.97
CA MET A 287 17.82 6.45 38.85
C MET A 287 17.06 6.28 40.17
N MET A 288 15.74 6.48 40.14
CA MET A 288 14.86 6.01 41.21
C MET A 288 15.09 4.49 41.33
N PRO A 289 15.39 3.93 42.51
CA PRO A 289 15.63 2.51 42.65
C PRO A 289 14.29 1.79 42.56
N THR A 290 13.92 1.33 41.37
CA THR A 290 13.00 0.20 41.21
C THR A 290 13.80 -0.93 40.59
N ALA A 291 14.62 -1.57 41.42
CA ALA A 291 15.19 -2.86 41.11
C ALA A 291 14.04 -3.89 41.11
N LEU A 292 13.40 -4.08 39.97
CA LEU A 292 12.85 -5.40 39.65
C LEU A 292 14.05 -6.28 39.30
N PRO A 293 14.27 -7.40 40.00
CA PRO A 293 15.36 -8.31 39.69
C PRO A 293 15.20 -8.78 38.24
N LEU A 294 16.27 -8.67 37.45
CA LEU A 294 16.36 -9.38 36.18
C LEU A 294 16.19 -10.86 36.49
N ALA A 295 15.10 -11.46 35.98
CA ALA A 295 14.89 -12.90 36.06
C ALA A 295 16.14 -13.61 35.50
N PRO A 296 16.60 -14.70 36.13
CA PRO A 296 17.73 -15.46 35.63
C PRO A 296 17.44 -15.89 34.18
N ARG A 297 18.42 -15.65 33.31
CA ARG A 297 18.36 -16.04 31.90
C ARG A 297 18.16 -17.56 31.85
N HIS A 298 16.99 -18.01 31.40
CA HIS A 298 16.80 -19.41 31.03
C HIS A 298 17.87 -19.80 30.00
N PRO A 299 18.46 -21.00 30.10
CA PRO A 299 19.35 -21.49 29.05
C PRO A 299 18.57 -21.51 27.73
N ALA A 300 19.26 -21.13 26.65
CA ALA A 300 18.69 -21.11 25.31
C ALA A 300 18.12 -22.50 24.97
N PRO A 301 16.92 -22.59 24.36
CA PRO A 301 16.42 -23.86 23.84
C PRO A 301 17.39 -24.42 22.78
N PRO A 302 17.56 -25.74 22.69
CA PRO A 302 18.40 -26.33 21.67
C PRO A 302 17.89 -25.97 20.27
N PRO A 303 18.79 -25.82 19.28
CA PRO A 303 18.38 -25.51 17.92
C PRO A 303 17.44 -26.59 17.38
N PRO A 304 16.42 -26.22 16.57
CA PRO A 304 15.57 -27.20 15.89
C PRO A 304 16.43 -28.11 14.98
N PRO A 305 16.04 -29.38 14.80
CA PRO A 305 16.73 -30.28 13.90
C PRO A 305 16.76 -29.69 12.48
N ALA A 306 17.91 -29.81 11.82
CA ALA A 306 18.09 -29.36 10.45
C ALA A 306 17.00 -29.97 9.54
N PRO A 307 16.42 -29.21 8.61
CA PRO A 307 15.52 -29.78 7.62
C PRO A 307 16.27 -30.86 6.82
N ALA A 308 15.61 -32.01 6.63
CA ALA A 308 16.14 -33.11 5.84
C ALA A 308 16.53 -32.59 4.45
N ALA A 309 17.74 -32.98 4.02
CA ALA A 309 18.24 -32.64 2.70
C ALA A 309 17.22 -33.07 1.62
N PRO A 310 16.94 -32.23 0.61
CA PRO A 310 16.14 -32.65 -0.53
C PRO A 310 16.84 -33.83 -1.23
N PRO A 311 16.10 -34.81 -1.75
CA PRO A 311 16.70 -35.90 -2.51
C PRO A 311 17.46 -35.34 -3.72
N ALA A 312 18.65 -35.88 -3.96
CA ALA A 312 19.51 -35.50 -5.07
C ALA A 312 18.73 -35.58 -6.40
N PRO A 313 18.95 -34.63 -7.34
CA PRO A 313 18.39 -34.75 -8.67
C PRO A 313 19.00 -35.98 -9.35
N THR A 314 18.15 -36.96 -9.66
CA THR A 314 18.49 -38.09 -10.52
C THR A 314 18.71 -37.55 -11.93
N SER A 315 19.96 -37.23 -12.26
CA SER A 315 20.41 -36.99 -13.63
C SER A 315 20.41 -38.32 -14.38
N GLN A 316 19.25 -38.79 -14.82
CA GLN A 316 19.16 -39.78 -15.89
C GLN A 316 18.82 -39.05 -17.18
N PRO A 317 19.69 -39.10 -18.21
CA PRO A 317 19.35 -38.58 -19.53
C PRO A 317 18.23 -39.43 -20.15
N PRO A 318 17.31 -38.83 -20.94
CA PRO A 318 16.26 -39.58 -21.60
C PRO A 318 16.86 -40.58 -22.60
N VAL A 319 16.43 -41.83 -22.48
CA VAL A 319 16.70 -42.90 -23.46
C VAL A 319 15.98 -42.53 -24.76
N PRO A 320 16.65 -42.47 -25.92
CA PRO A 320 16.00 -42.19 -27.19
C PRO A 320 15.10 -43.37 -27.61
N PRO A 321 13.94 -43.10 -28.25
CA PRO A 321 13.12 -44.17 -28.80
C PRO A 321 13.87 -44.88 -29.95
N PRO A 322 13.68 -46.21 -30.12
CA PRO A 322 14.33 -46.95 -31.18
C PRO A 322 13.79 -46.51 -32.54
N LEU A 323 14.72 -46.25 -33.46
CA LEU A 323 14.45 -46.07 -34.88
C LEU A 323 14.01 -47.40 -35.50
N PRO A 324 12.87 -47.48 -36.20
CA PRO A 324 12.66 -48.55 -37.16
C PRO A 324 13.38 -48.18 -38.47
N GLY A 325 14.61 -48.66 -38.63
CA GLY A 325 15.07 -49.08 -39.96
C GLY A 325 14.42 -50.44 -40.27
N GLY A 326 14.10 -50.82 -41.49
CA GLY A 326 14.29 -50.26 -42.82
C GLY A 326 14.07 -51.42 -43.79
N GLY A 327 13.44 -51.16 -44.95
CA GLY A 327 13.34 -52.11 -46.08
C GLY A 327 12.36 -53.28 -45.85
N THR A 328 11.69 -53.86 -46.84
CA THR A 328 11.83 -53.83 -48.30
C THR A 328 10.55 -54.39 -48.96
N ALA A 329 10.17 -53.78 -50.08
CA ALA A 329 9.67 -54.39 -51.33
C ALA A 329 8.56 -55.47 -51.34
N ALA A 330 7.40 -55.09 -51.92
CA ALA A 330 6.64 -55.77 -52.99
C ALA A 330 5.41 -54.88 -53.26
N GLY A 331 5.12 -54.32 -54.44
CA GLY A 331 5.05 -54.91 -55.78
C GLY A 331 3.57 -55.05 -56.16
N GLY A 332 3.05 -54.23 -57.09
CA GLY A 332 1.66 -54.42 -57.58
C GLY A 332 0.92 -53.26 -58.26
N VAL A 333 1.32 -52.95 -59.50
CA VAL A 333 0.49 -52.64 -60.70
C VAL A 333 -0.74 -51.69 -60.70
N GLN A 334 -0.60 -50.65 -61.55
CA GLN A 334 -1.50 -50.19 -62.64
C GLN A 334 -2.87 -49.51 -62.34
N GLY A 335 -3.12 -48.36 -63.01
CA GLY A 335 -4.49 -47.91 -63.30
C GLY A 335 -4.73 -46.43 -63.58
N LEU A 336 -4.48 -46.00 -64.83
CA LEU A 336 -5.26 -45.04 -65.64
C LEU A 336 -5.53 -43.59 -65.19
N ALA A 337 -5.12 -42.68 -66.07
CA ALA A 337 -5.52 -41.28 -66.18
C ALA A 337 -6.90 -41.11 -66.86
N ALA A 338 -7.62 -40.00 -66.57
CA ALA A 338 -8.18 -39.06 -67.57
C ALA A 338 -9.24 -38.06 -67.02
N LEU A 339 -9.15 -36.80 -67.51
CA LEU A 339 -10.19 -35.77 -67.79
C LEU A 339 -10.82 -34.94 -66.64
N PRO A 340 -11.42 -33.75 -66.92
CA PRO A 340 -11.11 -32.67 -67.89
C PRO A 340 -11.16 -31.24 -67.27
N PRO A 341 -10.86 -30.15 -68.03
CA PRO A 341 -10.95 -28.77 -67.54
C PRO A 341 -12.33 -28.12 -67.79
N PRO A 342 -12.73 -27.08 -67.03
CA PRO A 342 -13.84 -26.21 -67.43
C PRO A 342 -13.35 -25.08 -68.33
N GLY A 343 -14.10 -24.87 -69.42
CA GLY A 343 -13.89 -23.85 -70.44
C GLY A 343 -14.42 -22.44 -70.06
N PRO A 344 -14.42 -21.52 -71.04
CA PRO A 344 -14.45 -20.08 -70.82
C PRO A 344 -15.87 -19.49 -70.83
N GLY A 345 -16.02 -18.36 -70.15
CA GLY A 345 -17.19 -17.47 -70.19
C GLY A 345 -16.81 -16.11 -69.65
#